data_AF-A0A814RA36-F1
#
_entry.id   AF-A0A814RA36-F1
#
_cell.length_a   1.000
_cell.length_b   1.000
_cell.length_c   1.000
_cell.angle_alpha   90.00
_cell.angle_beta   90.00
_cell.angle_gamma   90.00
#
_symmetry.space_group_name_H-M   'P 1'
#
loop_
_entity.id
_entity.type
_entity.pdbx_description
1 polymer ?
#
loop_
_entity_poly.entity_id
_entity_poly.type
_entity_poly.pdbx_seq_one_letter_code
_entity_poly.pdbx_strand_id
1 'polypeptide(L)'
;QTYVDIRLYGINIWNVHDAIINDLPRTNNHAEGYNSRLESNFPKHSHIYHFVELLRDEHLYQHHRAEELDMQIRKRKKLNNNIDSKLKELHEEHIKGTITNAELAIKCGRVVKTTPIKT
;
A
#
# COMPACT_ATOMS: atom_id res chain seq x y z
N GLN A 1 11.37 -9.66 18.26
CA GLN A 1 10.21 -9.95 17.39
C GLN A 1 8.94 -9.46 18.09
N THR A 2 8.42 -8.28 17.76
CA THR A 2 7.16 -7.77 18.30
C THR A 2 6.00 -8.40 17.53
N TYR A 3 5.19 -9.20 18.22
CA TYR A 3 3.99 -9.81 17.63
C TYR A 3 2.85 -8.81 17.70
N VAL A 4 2.24 -8.49 16.54
CA VAL A 4 1.06 -7.63 16.47
C VAL A 4 -0.18 -8.53 16.50
N ASP A 5 -0.89 -8.56 17.62
CA ASP A 5 -2.20 -9.21 17.69
C ASP A 5 -3.21 -8.35 16.91
N ILE A 6 -3.71 -8.92 15.82
CA ILE A 6 -4.62 -8.25 14.86
C ILE A 6 -5.97 -7.92 15.53
N ARG A 7 -6.28 -8.55 16.68
CA ARG A 7 -7.48 -8.25 17.48
C ARG A 7 -7.40 -6.94 18.26
N LEU A 8 -6.21 -6.37 18.47
CA LEU A 8 -6.01 -5.20 19.32
C LEU A 8 -6.26 -3.85 18.62
N TYR A 9 -6.33 -3.83 17.29
CA TYR A 9 -6.42 -2.58 16.54
C TYR A 9 -7.63 -2.54 15.62
N GLY A 10 -8.35 -1.41 15.65
CA GLY A 10 -9.50 -1.17 14.80
C GLY A 10 -9.15 -1.25 13.31
N ILE A 11 -10.09 -1.73 12.50
CA ILE A 11 -9.92 -1.84 11.04
C ILE A 11 -9.66 -0.47 10.39
N ASN A 12 -10.10 0.60 11.04
CA ASN A 12 -9.87 1.99 10.64
C ASN A 12 -8.40 2.42 10.61
N ILE A 13 -7.48 1.69 11.26
CA ILE A 13 -6.05 2.01 11.21
C ILE A 13 -5.30 1.22 10.12
N TRP A 14 -5.98 0.41 9.32
CA TRP A 14 -5.34 -0.34 8.25
C TRP A 14 -4.98 0.62 7.10
N ASN A 15 -3.74 0.56 6.60
CA ASN A 15 -3.19 1.48 5.59
C ASN A 15 -4.04 1.66 4.31
N VAL A 16 -4.95 0.74 4.02
CA VAL A 16 -5.79 0.76 2.81
C VAL A 16 -7.25 1.15 3.13
N HIS A 17 -7.63 1.21 4.41
CA HIS A 17 -9.00 1.44 4.85
C HIS A 17 -9.56 2.76 4.30
N ASP A 18 -8.90 3.88 4.61
CA ASP A 18 -9.38 5.20 4.20
C ASP A 18 -9.33 5.38 2.69
N ALA A 19 -8.39 4.71 2.02
CA ALA A 19 -8.30 4.75 0.57
C ALA A 19 -9.49 4.06 -0.10
N ILE A 20 -9.93 2.92 0.44
CA ILE A 20 -11.08 2.16 -0.10
C ILE A 20 -12.39 2.92 0.15
N ILE A 21 -12.59 3.45 1.36
CA ILE A 21 -13.85 4.09 1.75
C ILE A 21 -14.04 5.42 1.03
N ASN A 22 -12.99 6.23 0.99
CA ASN A 22 -13.07 7.58 0.44
C ASN A 22 -12.69 7.65 -1.05
N ASP A 23 -12.55 6.49 -1.71
CA ASP A 23 -12.12 6.36 -3.11
C ASP A 23 -10.83 7.15 -3.41
N LEU A 24 -9.94 7.23 -2.41
CA LEU A 24 -8.70 7.99 -2.56
C LEU A 24 -7.79 7.26 -3.54
N PRO A 25 -6.98 8.01 -4.32
CA PRO A 25 -5.93 7.38 -5.09
C PRO A 25 -5.08 6.55 -4.14
N ARG A 26 -4.88 5.27 -4.47
CA ARG A 26 -3.94 4.40 -3.74
C ARG A 26 -2.64 5.19 -3.67
N THR A 27 -2.21 5.54 -2.44
CA THR A 27 -0.89 6.11 -2.22
C THR A 27 0.07 5.05 -2.70
N ASN A 28 0.52 5.23 -3.94
CA ASN A 28 1.50 4.39 -4.55
C ASN A 28 2.68 4.34 -3.57
N ASN A 29 3.39 3.23 -3.56
CA ASN A 29 4.76 3.09 -3.09
C ASN A 29 5.72 4.08 -3.80
N HIS A 30 5.32 5.33 -4.04
CA HIS A 30 6.12 6.36 -4.65
C HIS A 30 7.30 6.67 -3.75
N ALA A 31 7.08 6.83 -2.44
CA ALA A 31 8.17 7.03 -1.48
C ALA A 31 9.08 5.80 -1.40
N GLU A 32 8.53 4.58 -1.33
CA GLU A 32 9.33 3.35 -1.30
C GLU A 32 10.13 3.14 -2.59
N GLY A 33 9.51 3.37 -3.75
CA GLY A 33 10.14 3.25 -5.06
C GLY A 33 11.16 4.37 -5.33
N TYR A 34 10.90 5.58 -4.84
CA TYR A 34 11.85 6.70 -4.86
C TYR A 34 13.08 6.36 -4.02
N ASN A 35 12.88 5.95 -2.77
CA ASN A 35 13.97 5.59 -1.86
C ASN A 35 14.77 4.39 -2.38
N SER A 36 14.10 3.34 -2.87
CA SER A 36 14.76 2.15 -3.41
C SER A 36 15.62 2.47 -4.65
N ARG A 37 15.14 3.36 -5.55
CA ARG A 37 15.91 3.77 -6.73
C ARG A 37 17.07 4.70 -6.38
N LEU A 38 16.88 5.60 -5.42
CA LEU A 38 17.99 6.39 -4.89
C LEU A 38 19.05 5.49 -4.27
N GLU A 39 18.65 4.53 -3.43
CA GLU A 39 19.56 3.57 -2.81
C GLU A 39 20.33 2.75 -3.86
N SER A 40 19.67 2.27 -4.91
CA SER A 40 20.33 1.48 -5.96
C SER A 40 21.35 2.29 -6.76
N ASN A 41 21.13 3.60 -6.89
CA ASN A 41 21.99 4.49 -7.66
C ASN A 41 23.05 5.19 -6.80
N PHE A 42 22.97 5.05 -5.47
CA PHE A 42 23.90 5.71 -4.56
C PHE A 42 25.22 4.94 -4.52
N PRO A 43 26.37 5.54 -4.91
CA PRO A 43 27.63 4.84 -4.81
C PRO A 43 28.07 4.74 -3.35
N LYS A 44 28.79 3.65 -3.05
CA LYS A 44 29.28 3.31 -1.70
C LYS A 44 30.14 4.42 -1.06
N HIS A 45 30.82 5.23 -1.88
CA HIS A 45 31.64 6.37 -1.45
C HIS A 45 31.28 7.62 -2.24
N SER A 46 30.09 8.15 -2.00
CA SER A 46 29.63 9.40 -2.60
C SER A 46 30.19 10.63 -1.87
N HIS A 47 30.39 11.69 -2.64
CA HIS A 47 30.65 13.03 -2.14
C HIS A 47 29.40 13.88 -2.41
N ILE A 48 29.27 15.01 -1.71
CA ILE A 48 28.02 15.79 -1.70
C ILE A 48 27.53 16.19 -3.11
N TYR A 49 28.44 16.46 -4.05
CA TYR A 49 28.07 16.79 -5.43
C TYR A 49 27.37 15.63 -6.14
N HIS A 50 27.81 14.39 -5.89
CA HIS A 50 27.18 13.21 -6.46
C HIS A 50 25.77 12.98 -5.91
N PHE A 51 25.53 13.33 -4.65
CA PHE A 51 24.18 13.33 -4.07
C PHE A 51 23.28 14.36 -4.74
N VAL A 52 23.78 15.58 -4.98
CA VAL A 52 23.01 16.64 -5.68
C VAL A 52 22.67 16.23 -7.12
N GLU A 53 23.60 15.60 -7.83
CA GLU A 53 23.37 15.08 -9.18
C GLU A 53 22.30 13.98 -9.17
N LEU A 54 22.39 13.01 -8.25
CA LEU A 54 21.40 11.96 -8.12
C LEU A 54 20.00 12.50 -7.80
N LEU A 55 19.90 13.52 -6.95
CA LEU A 55 18.61 14.16 -6.67
C LEU A 55 18.02 14.84 -7.91
N ARG A 56 18.84 15.52 -8.71
CA ARG A 56 18.40 16.16 -9.96
C ARG A 56 17.90 15.12 -10.96
N ASP A 57 18.66 14.05 -11.16
CA ASP A 57 18.34 13.01 -12.13
C ASP A 57 17.09 12.24 -11.70
N GLU A 58 16.94 11.99 -10.39
CA GLU A 58 15.74 11.41 -9.81
C GLU A 58 14.52 12.31 -10.02
N HIS A 59 14.65 13.63 -9.82
CA HIS A 59 13.57 14.58 -10.07
C HIS A 59 13.10 14.56 -11.53
N LEU A 60 14.04 14.55 -12.49
CA LEU A 60 13.73 14.44 -13.91
C LEU A 60 13.01 13.12 -14.25
N TYR A 61 13.50 12.01 -13.68
CA TYR A 61 12.85 10.72 -13.87
C TYR A 61 11.41 10.71 -13.34
N GLN A 62 11.17 11.28 -12.15
CA GLN A 62 9.83 11.34 -11.57
C GLN A 62 8.88 12.19 -12.42
N HIS A 63 9.36 13.29 -13.00
CA HIS A 63 8.59 14.09 -13.96
C HIS A 63 8.18 13.28 -15.19
N HIS A 64 9.13 12.61 -15.86
CA HIS A 64 8.83 11.76 -17.00
C HIS A 64 7.86 10.62 -16.65
N ARG A 65 8.05 10.00 -15.48
CA ARG A 65 7.17 8.93 -15.02
C ARG A 65 5.77 9.42 -14.70
N ALA A 66 5.62 10.64 -14.18
CA ALA A 66 4.30 11.25 -13.97
C ALA A 66 3.57 11.49 -15.30
N GLU A 67 4.29 12.01 -16.31
CA GLU A 67 3.76 12.19 -17.67
C GLU A 67 3.35 10.85 -18.32
N GLU A 68 4.17 9.80 -18.17
CA GLU A 68 3.86 8.45 -18.65
C GLU A 68 2.67 7.82 -17.91
N LEU A 69 2.59 8.07 -16.59
CA LEU A 69 1.48 7.59 -15.77
C LEU A 69 0.16 8.17 -16.25
N ASP A 70 0.08 9.46 -16.60
CA ASP A 70 -1.15 10.05 -17.16
C ASP A 70 -1.66 9.30 -18.40
N MET A 71 -0.74 8.77 -19.21
CA MET A 71 -1.09 7.93 -20.36
C MET A 71 -1.48 6.49 -19.96
N GLN A 72 -0.77 5.87 -19.01
CA GLN A 72 -1.01 4.47 -18.60
C GLN A 72 -2.14 4.28 -17.59
N ILE A 73 -2.51 5.32 -16.84
CA ILE A 73 -3.62 5.36 -15.88
C ILE A 73 -4.93 4.89 -16.55
N ARG A 74 -5.10 5.11 -17.85
CA ARG A 74 -6.27 4.65 -18.61
C ARG A 74 -6.39 3.12 -18.70
N LYS A 75 -5.28 2.38 -18.72
CA LYS A 75 -5.27 0.91 -18.95
C LYS A 75 -5.33 0.10 -17.65
N ARG A 76 -4.67 0.55 -16.58
CA ARG A 76 -4.55 -0.21 -15.31
C ARG A 76 -5.80 -0.18 -14.42
N LYS A 77 -6.68 0.81 -14.62
CA LYS A 77 -7.92 1.04 -13.84
C LYS A 77 -8.81 -0.21 -13.75
N LYS A 78 -8.97 -1.00 -14.80
CA LYS A 78 -9.99 -2.08 -14.82
C LYS A 78 -9.76 -3.18 -13.78
N LEU A 79 -8.51 -3.60 -13.55
CA LEU A 79 -8.21 -4.66 -12.57
C LEU A 79 -8.27 -4.17 -11.13
N ASN A 80 -7.74 -2.96 -10.88
CA ASN A 80 -7.78 -2.35 -9.55
C ASN A 80 -9.21 -2.03 -9.12
N ASN A 81 -10.05 -1.54 -10.04
CA ASN A 81 -11.46 -1.27 -9.76
C ASN A 81 -12.19 -2.51 -9.25
N ASN A 82 -11.95 -3.70 -9.83
CA ASN A 82 -12.58 -4.94 -9.36
C ASN A 82 -12.15 -5.30 -7.94
N ILE A 83 -10.88 -5.09 -7.60
CA ILE A 83 -10.36 -5.32 -6.25
C ILE A 83 -10.98 -4.33 -5.26
N ASP A 84 -11.05 -3.05 -5.63
CA ASP A 84 -11.60 -2.00 -4.78
C ASP A 84 -13.12 -2.21 -4.54
N SER A 85 -13.88 -2.61 -5.57
CA SER A 85 -15.29 -3.00 -5.41
C SER A 85 -15.47 -4.15 -4.41
N LYS A 86 -14.65 -5.20 -4.55
CA LYS A 86 -14.71 -6.35 -3.64
C LYS A 86 -14.34 -5.98 -2.20
N LEU A 87 -13.39 -5.07 -2.02
CA LEU A 87 -13.01 -4.59 -0.69
C LEU A 87 -14.10 -3.71 -0.07
N LYS A 88 -14.81 -2.89 -0.86
CA LYS A 88 -15.99 -2.13 -0.41
C LYS A 88 -17.11 -3.06 0.04
N GLU A 89 -17.43 -4.11 -0.73
CA GLU A 89 -18.42 -5.12 -0.35
C GLU A 89 -18.08 -5.78 0.99
N LEU A 90 -16.82 -6.20 1.17
CA LEU A 90 -16.37 -6.79 2.43
C LEU A 90 -16.43 -5.80 3.61
N HIS A 91 -16.15 -4.53 3.37
CA HIS A 91 -16.28 -3.51 4.40
C HIS A 91 -17.75 -3.31 4.82
N GLU A 92 -18.68 -3.32 3.85
CA GLU A 92 -20.11 -3.24 4.15
C GLU A 92 -20.62 -4.47 4.91
N GLU A 93 -20.20 -5.68 4.52
CA GLU A 93 -20.51 -6.93 5.26
C GLU A 93 -20.03 -6.86 6.71
N HIS A 94 -18.87 -6.25 6.92
CA HIS A 94 -18.28 -6.07 8.25
C HIS A 94 -19.06 -5.07 9.09
N ILE A 95 -19.43 -3.90 8.53
CA ILE A 95 -20.27 -2.90 9.22
C ILE A 95 -21.63 -3.50 9.59
N LYS A 96 -22.22 -4.30 8.70
CA LYS A 96 -23.51 -4.98 8.94
C LYS A 96 -23.40 -6.11 9.99
N GLY A 97 -22.20 -6.40 10.50
CA GLY A 97 -21.96 -7.47 11.47
C GLY A 97 -22.09 -8.87 10.89
N THR A 98 -22.09 -9.00 9.56
CA THR A 98 -22.23 -10.29 8.86
C THR A 98 -20.92 -11.09 8.91
N ILE A 99 -19.78 -10.40 9.00
CA ILE A 99 -18.46 -11.02 9.11
C ILE A 99 -17.68 -10.44 10.29
N THR A 100 -16.94 -11.30 10.97
CA THR A 100 -16.06 -10.92 12.09
C THR A 100 -14.73 -10.32 11.59
N ASN A 101 -14.01 -9.62 12.47
CA ASN A 101 -12.68 -9.05 12.15
C ASN A 101 -11.69 -10.12 11.65
N ALA A 102 -11.76 -11.34 12.19
CA ALA A 102 -10.90 -12.44 11.80
C ALA A 102 -11.24 -12.95 10.39
N GLU A 103 -12.53 -13.10 10.08
CA GLU A 103 -12.99 -13.51 8.75
C GLU A 103 -12.67 -12.46 7.69
N LEU A 104 -12.87 -11.17 8.00
CA LEU A 104 -12.47 -10.08 7.13
C LEU A 104 -10.95 -10.13 6.85
N ALA A 105 -10.12 -10.34 7.86
CA ALA A 105 -8.68 -10.44 7.69
C ALA A 105 -8.28 -11.60 6.75
N ILE A 106 -8.92 -12.77 6.91
CA ILE A 106 -8.68 -13.95 6.05
C ILE A 106 -9.12 -13.65 4.61
N LYS A 107 -10.32 -13.09 4.41
CA LYS A 107 -10.85 -12.74 3.08
C LYS A 107 -9.98 -11.69 2.37
N CYS A 108 -9.32 -10.80 3.13
CA CYS A 108 -8.34 -9.83 2.62
C CYS A 108 -6.93 -10.42 2.43
N GLY A 109 -6.74 -11.74 2.59
CA GLY A 109 -5.47 -12.43 2.31
C GLY A 109 -4.45 -12.37 3.46
N ARG A 110 -4.84 -11.95 4.66
CA ARG A 110 -3.95 -12.02 5.84
C ARG A 110 -3.92 -13.43 6.42
N VAL A 111 -2.73 -13.88 6.77
CA VAL A 111 -2.55 -15.13 7.53
C VAL A 111 -2.89 -14.86 8.99
N VAL A 112 -4.05 -15.34 9.45
CA VAL A 112 -4.45 -15.28 10.85
C VAL A 112 -3.96 -16.53 11.56
N LYS A 113 -3.04 -16.38 12.51
CA LYS A 113 -2.62 -17.50 13.38
C LYS A 113 -3.63 -17.64 14.51
N THR A 114 -4.44 -18.69 14.49
CA THR A 114 -5.27 -19.07 15.63
C THR A 114 -4.38 -19.70 16.69
N THR A 115 -4.08 -18.97 17.76
CA THR A 115 -3.46 -19.59 18.94
C THR A 115 -4.57 -20.33 19.69
N PRO A 116 -4.53 -21.67 19.81
CA PRO A 116 -5.52 -22.37 20.61
C PRO A 116 -5.41 -21.90 22.05
N ILE A 117 -6.54 -21.46 22.60
CA ILE A 117 -6.65 -21.17 24.03
C ILE A 117 -6.48 -22.52 24.72
N LYS A 118 -5.36 -22.72 25.43
CA LYS A 118 -5.22 -23.86 26.33
C LYS A 118 -6.18 -23.64 27.48
N THR A 119 -7.29 -24.40 27.48
CA THR A 119 -8.14 -24.66 28.65
C THR A 119 -7.34 -25.21 29.80
#